data_AF-A0A2E5H2Y7-F1
#
_entry.id   AF-A0A2E5H2Y7-F1
#
_cell.length_a   1.000
_cell.length_b   1.000
_cell.length_c   1.000
_cell.angle_alpha   90.00
_cell.angle_beta   90.00
_cell.angle_gamma   90.00
#
_symmetry.space_group_name_H-M   'P 1'
#
loop_
_entity.id
_entity.type
_entity.pdbx_description
1 polymer ?
#
loop_
_entity_poly.entity_id
_entity_poly.type
_entity_poly.pdbx_seq_one_letter_code
_entity_poly.pdbx_strand_id
1 'polypeptide(L)' 'MVAALGGLMMLGLPLGRLPGDLVFRRGNVTVYVPVVTSIAVSLLATLFFAVMRR' A
#
# COMPACT_ATOMS: atom_id res chain seq x y z
N MET A 1 -1.67 -24.26 15.68
CA MET A 1 -1.01 -23.33 14.73
C MET A 1 -1.89 -23.02 13.52
N VAL A 2 -2.35 -24.03 12.76
CA VAL A 2 -3.18 -23.80 11.55
C VAL A 2 -4.53 -23.13 11.85
N ALA A 3 -5.21 -23.50 12.94
CA ALA A 3 -6.48 -22.87 13.34
C ALA A 3 -6.31 -21.41 13.79
N ALA A 4 -5.18 -21.05 14.41
CA ALA A 4 -4.89 -19.67 14.81
C ALA A 4 -4.59 -18.80 13.58
N LEU A 5 -3.84 -19.33 12.61
CA LEU A 5 -3.60 -18.67 11.31
C LEU A 5 -4.89 -18.50 10.51
N GLY A 6 -5.77 -19.52 10.52
CA GLY A 6 -7.09 -19.46 9.87
C GLY A 6 -8.04 -18.45 10.53
N GLY A 7 -8.05 -18.39 11.87
CA GLY A 7 -8.81 -17.38 12.62
C GLY A 7 -8.31 -15.95 12.38
N LEU A 8 -6.99 -15.77 12.28
CA LEU A 8 -6.38 -14.47 11.99
C LEU A 8 -6.73 -13.96 10.58
N MET A 9 -6.86 -14.87 9.60
CA MET A 9 -7.35 -14.55 8.25
C MET A 9 -8.85 -14.19 8.21
N MET A 10 -9.70 -14.83 9.04
CA MET A 10 -11.12 -14.48 9.14
C MET A 10 -11.39 -13.13 9.82
N LEU A 11 -10.49 -12.69 10.70
CA LEU A 11 -10.58 -11.39 11.39
C LEU A 11 -10.36 -10.19 10.47
N GLY A 12 -10.12 -10.40 9.17
CA GLY A 12 -10.01 -9.31 8.20
C GLY A 12 -8.86 -8.37 8.50
N LEU A 13 -7.84 -8.83 9.25
CA LEU A 13 -6.60 -8.09 9.46
C LEU A 13 -5.99 -7.84 8.08
N PRO A 14 -5.95 -6.59 7.62
CA PRO A 14 -5.49 -6.26 6.29
C PRO A 14 -3.95 -6.30 6.30
N LEU A 15 -3.37 -7.48 6.47
CA LEU A 15 -1.93 -7.76 6.48
C LEU A 15 -1.24 -7.45 5.13
N GLY A 16 -1.98 -6.89 4.17
CA GLY A 16 -1.48 -6.40 2.89
C GLY A 16 -2.24 -5.20 2.31
N ARG A 17 -3.01 -4.44 3.12
CA ARG A 17 -3.61 -3.18 2.66
C ARG A 17 -3.05 -2.06 3.51
N LEU A 18 -2.05 -1.35 3.00
CA LEU A 18 -1.75 -0.05 3.55
C LEU A 18 -2.99 0.82 3.37
N PRO A 19 -3.57 1.40 4.45
CA PRO A 19 -4.68 2.32 4.32
C PRO A 19 -4.22 3.52 3.48
N GLY A 20 -4.67 3.59 2.23
CA GLY A 20 -4.28 4.63 1.26
C GLY A 20 -3.96 4.12 -0.15
N ASP A 21 -3.63 2.83 -0.33
CA ASP A 21 -3.58 2.23 -1.66
C ASP A 21 -5.01 1.86 -2.08
N LEU A 22 -5.54 2.54 -3.09
CA LEU A 22 -6.88 2.24 -3.61
C LEU A 22 -6.82 0.88 -4.32
N VAL A 23 -7.28 -0.15 -3.63
CA VAL A 23 -7.41 -1.49 -4.20
C VAL A 23 -8.85 -1.66 -4.67
N PHE A 24 -9.08 -1.44 -5.96
CA PHE A 24 -10.37 -1.73 -6.60
C PHE A 24 -10.45 -3.22 -6.91
N ARG A 25 -11.23 -3.97 -6.12
CA ARG A 25 -11.63 -5.33 -6.48
C ARG A 25 -13.02 -5.32 -7.11
N ARG A 26 -13.12 -5.80 -8.35
CA ARG A 26 -14.40 -6.06 -9.03
C ARG A 26 -14.36 -7.48 -9.60
N GLY A 27 -15.09 -8.40 -8.96
CA GLY A 27 -15.12 -9.81 -9.36
C GLY A 27 -13.74 -10.46 -9.29
N ASN A 28 -13.24 -10.99 -10.42
CA ASN A 28 -11.93 -11.63 -10.53
C ASN A 28 -10.77 -10.63 -10.81
N VAL A 29 -11.08 -9.33 -10.96
CA VAL A 29 -10.09 -8.29 -11.26
C VAL A 29 -9.75 -7.51 -10.00
N THR A 30 -8.46 -7.43 -9.68
CA THR A 30 -7.91 -6.58 -8.62
C THR A 30 -7.00 -5.53 -9.25
N VAL A 31 -7.36 -4.26 -9.13
CA VAL A 31 -6.52 -3.13 -9.54
C VAL A 31 -5.94 -2.49 -8.29
N TYR A 32 -4.61 -2.45 -8.20
CA TYR A 32 -3.89 -1.76 -7.14
C TYR A 32 -3.50 -0.37 -7.64
N VAL A 33 -3.94 0.68 -6.95
CA VAL A 33 -3.57 2.07 -7.25
C VAL A 33 -2.62 2.56 -6.15
N PRO A 34 -1.31 2.59 -6.40
CA PRO A 34 -0.31 2.92 -5.40
C PRO A 34 -0.17 4.44 -5.20
N VAL A 35 -1.24 5.09 -4.71
CA VAL A 35 -1.31 6.55 -4.57
C VAL A 35 -0.30 7.06 -3.54
N VAL A 36 -0.25 6.42 -2.37
CA VAL A 36 0.64 6.81 -1.27
C VAL A 36 2.11 6.67 -1.69
N THR A 37 2.44 5.57 -2.34
CA THR A 37 3.79 5.31 -2.85
C THR A 37 4.20 6.37 -3.88
N SER A 38 3.30 6.74 -4.80
CA SER A 38 3.58 7.75 -5.83
C SER A 38 3.84 9.13 -5.23
N ILE A 39 3.07 9.53 -4.22
CA ILE A 39 3.27 10.79 -3.49
C ILE A 39 4.60 10.78 -2.73
N ALA A 40 4.91 9.69 -2.02
CA ALA A 40 6.16 9.55 -1.27
C ALA A 40 7.38 9.66 -2.19
N VAL A 41 7.36 8.98 -3.34
CA VAL A 41 8.44 9.05 -4.34
C VAL A 41 8.61 10.47 -4.88
N SER A 42 7.51 11.17 -5.21
CA SER A 42 7.57 12.57 -5.66
C SER A 42 8.18 13.50 -4.61
N LEU A 43 7.80 13.34 -3.34
CA LEU A 43 8.30 14.17 -2.26
C LEU A 43 9.79 13.92 -2.03
N LEU A 44 10.21 12.65 -2.04
CA LEU A 44 11.62 12.26 -1.93
C LEU A 44 12.47 12.81 -3.08
N ALA A 45 11.99 12.68 -4.32
CA ALA A 45 12.68 13.23 -5.50
C ALA A 45 12.79 14.75 -5.40
N THR A 46 11.73 15.44 -4.97
CA THR A 46 11.73 16.90 -4.78
C THR A 46 12.77 17.31 -3.74
N LEU A 47 12.82 16.63 -2.58
CA LEU A 47 13.80 16.89 -1.54
C LEU A 47 15.23 16.61 -2.05
N PHE A 48 15.44 15.53 -2.78
CA PHE A 48 16.73 15.16 -3.36
C PHE A 48 17.25 16.25 -4.30
N PHE A 49 16.42 16.71 -5.25
CA PHE A 49 16.79 17.81 -6.14
C PHE A 49 16.95 19.14 -5.40
N ALA A 50 16.16 19.40 -4.36
CA ALA A 50 16.28 20.60 -3.54
C ALA A 50 17.61 20.65 -2.76
N VAL A 51 18.10 19.50 -2.28
CA VAL A 51 19.41 19.38 -1.63
C VAL A 51 20.54 19.50 -2.64
N MET A 52 20.43 18.87 -3.82
CA MET A 52 21.44 19.01 -4.90
C MET A 52 21.55 20.43 -5.46
N ARG A 53 20.54 21.29 -5.27
CA ARG A 53 20.52 22.66 -5.79
C ARG A 53 21.18 23.69 -4.84
N ARG A 54 21.60 23.27 -3.64
CA ARG A 54 22.48 24.06 -2.77
C ARG A 54 23.93 23.75 -3.08
#